data_AF-A0A1V6UNN0-F1
#
_entry.id   AF-A0A1V6UNN0-F1
#
_cell.length_a   1.000
_cell.length_b   1.000
_cell.length_c   1.000
_cell.angle_alpha   90.00
_cell.angle_beta   90.00
_cell.angle_gamma   90.00
#
_symmetry.space_group_name_H-M   'P 1'
#
loop_
_entity.id
_entity.type
_entity.pdbx_description
1 polymer ?
#
loop_
_entity_poly.entity_id
_entity_poly.type
_entity_poly.pdbx_seq_one_letter_code
_entity_poly.pdbx_strand_id
1 'polypeptide(L)'
;MSSQQKLQQQLMLNARRHQMQMAAKQQVSTSKNSDTPLRQQMQPQSRTMGSKYDDLPIREPADIAFIGENPKSVGAVPAFFGSFEHACQHGPLSTVQSIVAPKNLTPAFLHHGLTCALRSGNIEVARYLLDSGAPIVRETPSNIFLVPLERQIALFELFTQHGWTPNSPGYYGSTLLPQTVKSLPLLQWFLDHGANPNLGVQQTRHDRCGGSDVSSCTALEAAAAHGSVEAVCMILDAGAKIQSGVPLHYAAGACPPGMNPHAGRVVPSRNFDNSRIPVMTLLVDRGADINQREESRYMVAHYAIVYAVMAGAIGRVKWLLEHGADPYKRGSWGSAAEYAHTSGNEEITRLIEEFVKDML
;
A
#
# COMPACT_ATOMS: atom_id res chain seq x y z
N MET A 1 28.98 -48.42 7.34
CA MET A 1 28.96 -47.31 8.32
C MET A 1 29.47 -47.84 9.65
N SER A 2 30.47 -47.19 10.24
CA SER A 2 31.15 -47.69 11.43
C SER A 2 30.21 -47.73 12.65
N SER A 3 30.45 -48.65 13.58
CA SER A 3 29.65 -48.79 14.81
C SER A 3 29.57 -47.48 15.62
N GLN A 4 30.60 -46.63 15.51
CA GLN A 4 30.60 -45.27 16.09
C GLN A 4 29.60 -44.32 15.44
N GLN A 5 29.45 -44.34 14.11
CA GLN A 5 28.47 -43.48 13.42
C GLN A 5 27.02 -43.85 13.79
N LYS A 6 26.73 -45.15 13.94
CA LYS A 6 25.41 -45.61 14.40
C LYS A 6 25.13 -45.19 15.84
N LEU A 7 26.12 -45.30 16.73
CA LEU A 7 25.99 -44.87 18.12
C LEU A 7 25.76 -43.35 18.22
N GLN A 8 26.47 -42.56 17.41
CA GLN A 8 26.34 -41.11 17.39
C GLN A 8 24.97 -40.66 16.85
N GLN A 9 24.46 -41.34 15.82
CA GLN A 9 23.12 -41.09 15.30
C GLN A 9 22.02 -41.46 16.31
N GLN A 10 22.20 -42.57 17.04
CA GLN A 10 21.28 -43.00 18.09
C GLN A 10 21.25 -42.03 19.28
N LEU A 11 22.40 -41.52 19.70
CA LEU A 11 22.50 -40.51 20.75
C LEU A 11 21.79 -39.21 20.34
N MET A 12 21.94 -38.79 19.08
CA MET A 12 21.30 -37.58 18.56
C MET A 12 19.76 -37.73 18.50
N LEU A 13 19.27 -38.91 18.11
CA LEU A 13 17.84 -39.23 18.11
C LEU A 13 17.25 -39.27 19.53
N ASN A 14 17.99 -39.82 20.49
CA ASN A 14 17.58 -39.87 21.89
C ASN A 14 17.55 -38.46 22.52
N ALA A 15 18.55 -37.62 22.23
CA ALA A 15 18.57 -36.22 22.67
C ALA A 15 17.37 -35.43 22.11
N ARG A 16 17.02 -35.64 20.83
CA ARG A 16 15.88 -34.99 20.19
C ARG A 16 14.54 -35.45 20.76
N ARG A 17 14.40 -36.74 21.08
CA ARG A 17 13.23 -37.28 21.81
C ARG A 17 13.11 -36.68 23.21
N HIS A 18 14.22 -36.50 23.92
CA HIS A 18 14.22 -35.93 25.25
C HIS A 18 13.84 -34.43 25.24
N GLN A 19 14.33 -33.67 24.25
CA GLN A 19 13.89 -32.28 24.03
C GLN A 19 12.39 -32.18 23.73
N MET A 20 11.84 -33.07 22.89
CA MET A 20 10.40 -33.06 22.61
C MET A 20 9.55 -33.44 23.84
N GLN A 21 10.03 -34.36 24.69
CA GLN A 21 9.34 -34.69 25.94
C GLN A 21 9.40 -33.56 26.97
N MET A 22 10.50 -32.81 27.03
CA MET A 22 10.61 -31.63 27.89
C MET A 22 9.70 -30.48 27.42
N ALA A 23 9.63 -30.25 26.10
CA ALA A 23 8.72 -29.27 25.52
C ALA A 23 7.23 -29.64 25.74
N ALA A 24 6.89 -30.93 25.61
CA ALA A 24 5.54 -31.42 25.92
C ALA A 24 5.20 -31.31 27.41
N LYS A 25 6.17 -31.55 28.32
CA LYS A 25 5.95 -31.35 29.76
C LYS A 25 5.77 -29.88 30.13
N GLN A 26 6.47 -28.95 29.46
CA GLN A 26 6.29 -27.50 29.65
C GLN A 26 4.91 -27.01 29.18
N GLN A 27 4.36 -27.55 28.09
CA GLN A 27 3.01 -27.25 27.63
C GLN A 27 1.91 -27.84 28.52
N VAL A 28 2.16 -28.97 29.18
CA VAL A 28 1.19 -29.59 30.11
C VAL A 28 1.23 -28.91 31.49
N SER A 29 2.41 -28.45 31.96
CA SER A 29 2.54 -27.73 33.23
C SER A 29 1.97 -26.32 33.22
N THR A 30 1.77 -25.69 32.06
CA THR A 30 1.08 -24.38 31.96
C THR A 30 -0.45 -24.46 32.12
N SER A 31 -1.04 -25.66 32.27
CA SER A 31 -2.50 -25.80 32.44
C SER A 31 -2.98 -26.13 33.87
N LYS A 32 -2.09 -26.26 34.86
CA LYS A 32 -2.50 -26.52 36.25
C LYS A 32 -1.64 -25.78 37.29
N ASN A 33 -2.30 -24.89 38.04
CA ASN A 33 -1.90 -24.19 39.27
C ASN A 33 -1.13 -22.85 39.12
N SER A 34 -1.80 -21.73 39.41
CA SER A 34 -1.68 -21.05 40.72
C SER A 34 -2.42 -19.69 40.77
N ASP A 35 -3.29 -19.58 41.76
CA ASP A 35 -3.88 -18.34 42.31
C ASP A 35 -2.82 -17.46 42.99
N THR A 36 -2.71 -16.16 42.64
CA THR A 36 -2.40 -14.98 43.50
C THR A 36 -2.36 -13.67 42.66
N PRO A 37 -2.54 -12.44 43.22
CA PRO A 37 -3.47 -11.45 42.68
C PRO A 37 -2.86 -10.32 41.84
N LEU A 38 -3.60 -9.98 40.77
CA LEU A 38 -3.84 -8.66 40.16
C LEU A 38 -2.67 -7.65 40.12
N ARG A 39 -1.90 -7.70 39.03
CA ARG A 39 -1.49 -6.49 38.29
C ARG A 39 -2.01 -6.63 36.87
N GLN A 40 -3.19 -6.07 36.59
CA GLN A 40 -3.77 -6.02 35.26
C GLN A 40 -2.90 -5.10 34.37
N GLN A 41 -1.89 -5.68 33.73
CA GLN A 41 -1.47 -5.19 32.42
C GLN A 41 -2.51 -5.69 31.42
N MET A 42 -3.42 -4.79 31.03
CA MET A 42 -4.36 -5.05 29.96
C MET A 42 -3.59 -5.26 28.65
N GLN A 43 -3.47 -6.52 28.22
CA GLN A 43 -3.28 -6.82 26.81
C GLN A 43 -4.58 -6.47 26.08
N PRO A 44 -4.57 -5.63 25.02
CA PRO A 44 -5.78 -5.37 24.27
C PRO A 44 -6.19 -6.64 23.53
N GLN A 45 -7.40 -7.11 23.83
CA GLN A 45 -8.05 -8.21 23.13
C GLN A 45 -8.22 -7.83 21.64
N SER A 46 -7.41 -8.46 20.79
CA SER A 46 -7.49 -8.40 19.34
C SER A 46 -8.78 -9.04 18.83
N ARG A 47 -9.89 -8.28 18.72
CA ARG A 47 -11.08 -8.62 17.87
C ARG A 47 -11.89 -7.42 17.33
N THR A 48 -11.43 -6.19 17.45
CA THR A 48 -12.04 -5.03 16.76
C THR A 48 -11.25 -4.72 15.49
N MET A 49 -11.92 -4.73 14.33
CA MET A 49 -11.36 -4.15 13.10
C MET A 49 -11.02 -2.67 13.38
N GLY A 50 -9.82 -2.24 13.03
CA GLY A 50 -9.38 -0.86 13.25
C GLY A 50 -10.30 0.14 12.55
N SER A 51 -10.57 1.27 13.20
CA SER A 51 -11.38 2.36 12.63
C SER A 51 -10.51 3.31 11.81
N LYS A 52 -11.12 4.16 10.98
CA LYS A 52 -10.35 5.05 10.07
C LYS A 52 -9.46 6.04 10.81
N TYR A 53 -9.88 6.50 11.98
CA TYR A 53 -9.12 7.44 12.80
C TYR A 53 -8.94 6.88 14.21
N ASP A 54 -8.58 5.60 14.32
CA ASP A 54 -8.38 4.93 15.62
C ASP A 54 -7.12 5.42 16.37
N ASP A 55 -6.27 6.18 15.69
CA ASP A 55 -5.12 6.90 16.25
C ASP A 55 -5.45 8.32 16.75
N LEU A 56 -6.74 8.71 16.78
CA LEU A 56 -7.16 9.96 17.41
C LEU A 56 -7.01 9.93 18.93
N PRO A 57 -6.59 11.05 19.56
CA PRO A 57 -6.58 11.17 21.01
C PRO A 57 -8.01 11.24 21.55
N ILE A 58 -8.44 10.20 22.27
CA ILE A 58 -9.72 10.14 22.98
C ILE A 58 -9.55 10.79 24.35
N ARG A 59 -10.22 11.93 24.59
CA ARG A 59 -10.23 12.64 25.88
C ARG A 59 -11.52 12.40 26.66
N GLU A 60 -12.63 12.21 25.95
CA GLU A 60 -13.93 11.92 26.56
C GLU A 60 -14.68 10.80 25.81
N PRO A 61 -15.66 10.12 26.46
CA PRO A 61 -16.38 9.02 25.82
C PRO A 61 -17.09 9.40 24.51
N ALA A 62 -17.51 10.66 24.35
CA ALA A 62 -18.15 11.15 23.13
C ALA A 62 -17.19 11.19 21.93
N ASP A 63 -15.87 11.26 22.14
CA ASP A 63 -14.87 11.30 21.06
C ASP A 63 -14.87 10.02 20.21
N ILE A 64 -15.34 8.91 20.78
CA ILE A 64 -15.48 7.62 20.08
C ILE A 64 -16.41 7.76 18.86
N ALA A 65 -17.32 8.73 18.83
CA ALA A 65 -18.13 8.98 17.65
C ALA A 65 -17.28 9.38 16.43
N PHE A 66 -16.16 10.07 16.61
CA PHE A 66 -15.35 10.67 15.55
C PHE A 66 -14.28 9.75 14.93
N ILE A 67 -14.08 8.56 15.48
CA ILE A 67 -13.06 7.63 14.94
C ILE A 67 -13.48 6.96 13.62
N GLY A 68 -14.78 6.99 13.29
CA GLY A 68 -15.36 6.39 12.09
C GLY A 68 -15.41 7.31 10.87
N GLU A 69 -15.71 6.76 9.69
CA GLU A 69 -15.85 7.54 8.44
C GLU A 69 -17.04 8.51 8.46
N ASN A 70 -18.12 8.07 9.09
CA ASN A 70 -19.35 8.82 9.25
C ASN A 70 -19.70 8.75 10.73
N PRO A 71 -19.28 9.74 11.54
CA PRO A 71 -19.67 9.79 12.94
C PRO A 71 -21.20 9.74 13.01
N LYS A 72 -21.74 8.63 13.51
CA LYS A 72 -23.16 8.56 13.84
C LYS A 72 -23.35 9.39 15.10
N SER A 73 -24.50 10.06 15.18
CA SER A 73 -24.99 10.72 16.39
C SER A 73 -25.10 9.70 17.53
N VAL A 74 -24.02 9.42 18.26
CA VAL A 74 -24.07 8.55 19.44
C VAL A 74 -24.20 9.45 20.66
N GLY A 75 -25.45 9.72 21.05
CA GLY A 75 -25.79 10.58 22.20
C GLY A 75 -26.43 11.93 21.82
N ALA A 76 -26.54 12.83 22.80
CA ALA A 76 -27.04 14.18 22.58
C ALA A 76 -26.01 15.00 21.79
N VAL A 77 -26.18 15.06 20.48
CA VAL A 77 -25.34 15.87 19.59
C VAL A 77 -25.45 17.34 20.01
N PRO A 78 -24.32 18.06 20.17
CA PRO A 78 -24.40 19.48 20.50
C PRO A 78 -25.24 20.21 19.46
N ALA A 79 -26.12 21.13 19.87
CA ALA A 79 -27.05 21.81 18.96
C ALA A 79 -26.36 22.54 17.79
N PHE A 80 -25.07 22.85 17.94
CA PHE A 80 -24.23 23.49 16.93
C PHE A 80 -23.53 22.52 15.97
N PHE A 81 -23.72 21.21 16.09
CA PHE A 81 -22.96 20.22 15.32
C PHE A 81 -23.20 20.33 13.81
N GLY A 82 -24.48 20.32 13.38
CA GLY A 82 -24.81 20.42 11.96
C GLY A 82 -24.42 21.77 11.35
N SER A 83 -24.59 22.86 12.11
CA SER A 83 -24.14 24.19 11.67
C SER A 83 -22.61 24.31 11.62
N PHE A 84 -21.90 23.63 12.52
CA PHE A 84 -20.44 23.53 12.50
C PHE A 84 -19.94 22.75 11.28
N GLU A 85 -20.50 21.58 10.98
CA GLU A 85 -20.12 20.79 9.79
C GLU A 85 -20.32 21.60 8.50
N HIS A 86 -21.50 22.20 8.34
CA HIS A 86 -21.80 23.05 7.19
C HIS A 86 -20.83 24.23 7.10
N ALA A 87 -20.52 24.87 8.23
CA ALA A 87 -19.55 25.96 8.27
C ALA A 87 -18.14 25.50 7.87
N CYS A 88 -17.73 24.30 8.27
CA CYS A 88 -16.43 23.75 7.87
C CYS A 88 -16.34 23.47 6.38
N GLN A 89 -17.44 23.02 5.76
CA GLN A 89 -17.48 22.69 4.34
C GLN A 89 -17.55 23.94 3.46
N HIS A 90 -18.50 24.84 3.75
CA HIS A 90 -18.90 25.91 2.83
C HIS A 90 -19.19 27.26 3.50
N GLY A 91 -19.15 27.32 4.84
CA GLY A 91 -19.48 28.55 5.54
C GLY A 91 -18.29 29.48 5.76
N PRO A 92 -18.55 30.70 6.25
CA PRO A 92 -17.51 31.66 6.56
C PRO A 92 -16.71 31.22 7.79
N LEU A 93 -15.41 31.54 7.79
CA LEU A 93 -14.50 31.26 8.90
C LEU A 93 -15.02 31.81 10.24
N SER A 94 -15.72 32.94 10.24
CA SER A 94 -16.30 33.58 11.43
C SER A 94 -17.27 32.67 12.19
N THR A 95 -18.06 31.85 11.49
CA THR A 95 -18.97 30.88 12.11
C THR A 95 -18.19 29.81 12.85
N VAL A 96 -17.14 29.25 12.22
CA VAL A 96 -16.26 28.26 12.85
C VAL A 96 -15.57 28.85 14.07
N GLN A 97 -15.04 30.08 13.94
CA GLN A 97 -14.40 30.81 15.05
C GLN A 97 -15.34 31.00 16.23
N SER A 98 -16.59 31.43 15.99
CA SER A 98 -17.57 31.63 17.06
C SER A 98 -17.91 30.35 17.83
N ILE A 99 -17.79 29.19 17.17
CA ILE A 99 -18.07 27.89 17.78
C ILE A 99 -16.86 27.37 18.56
N VAL A 100 -15.66 27.54 18.00
CA VAL A 100 -14.41 26.99 18.53
C VAL A 100 -13.79 27.87 19.62
N ALA A 101 -13.65 29.17 19.39
CA ALA A 101 -12.91 30.07 20.30
C ALA A 101 -13.41 30.08 21.77
N PRO A 102 -14.72 30.04 22.06
CA PRO A 102 -15.19 30.04 23.45
C PRO A 102 -15.19 28.65 24.11
N LYS A 103 -14.84 27.57 23.38
CA LYS A 103 -15.02 26.19 23.84
C LYS A 103 -13.70 25.44 23.79
N ASN A 104 -13.34 24.80 24.91
CA ASN A 104 -12.25 23.82 24.96
C ASN A 104 -12.68 22.51 24.29
N LEU A 105 -12.90 22.55 22.97
CA LEU A 105 -13.31 21.40 22.17
C LEU A 105 -12.19 20.36 22.14
N THR A 106 -12.58 19.08 22.05
CA THR A 106 -11.61 17.98 22.04
C THR A 106 -10.84 17.93 20.72
N PRO A 107 -9.60 17.38 20.71
CA PRO A 107 -8.86 17.15 19.48
C PRO A 107 -9.65 16.32 18.44
N ALA A 108 -10.44 15.35 18.89
CA ALA A 108 -11.27 14.53 18.01
C ALA A 108 -12.40 15.34 17.35
N PHE A 109 -13.04 16.25 18.08
CA PHE A 109 -14.05 17.15 17.53
C PHE A 109 -13.45 18.12 16.49
N LEU A 110 -12.29 18.70 16.81
CA LEU A 110 -11.58 19.60 15.88
C LEU A 110 -11.12 18.86 14.62
N HIS A 111 -10.63 17.62 14.77
CA HIS A 111 -10.27 16.75 13.65
C HIS A 111 -11.47 16.47 12.74
N HIS A 112 -12.65 16.21 13.30
CA HIS A 112 -13.86 16.02 12.49
C HIS A 112 -14.13 17.22 11.58
N GLY A 113 -14.14 18.44 12.15
CA GLY A 113 -14.27 19.67 11.38
C GLY A 113 -13.17 19.83 10.32
N LEU A 114 -11.93 19.45 10.67
CA LEU A 114 -10.81 19.48 9.74
C LEU A 114 -11.07 18.55 8.55
N THR A 115 -11.54 17.33 8.77
CA THR A 115 -11.87 16.42 7.65
C THR A 115 -12.98 16.97 6.74
N CYS A 116 -13.98 17.66 7.29
CA CYS A 116 -15.01 18.35 6.51
C CYS A 116 -14.42 19.47 5.64
N ALA A 117 -13.54 20.29 6.22
CA ALA A 117 -12.86 21.38 5.51
C ALA A 117 -11.94 20.85 4.39
N LEU A 118 -11.17 19.80 4.66
CA LEU A 118 -10.27 19.18 3.67
C LEU A 118 -11.03 18.63 2.46
N ARG A 119 -12.12 17.88 2.69
CA ARG A 119 -12.94 17.28 1.62
C ARG A 119 -13.64 18.33 0.74
N SER A 120 -13.82 19.53 1.27
CA SER A 120 -14.44 20.66 0.58
C SER A 120 -13.41 21.64 0.01
N GLY A 121 -12.13 21.45 0.32
CA GLY A 121 -11.04 22.32 -0.12
C GLY A 121 -11.03 23.69 0.55
N ASN A 122 -11.61 23.82 1.75
CA ASN A 122 -11.68 25.06 2.51
C ASN A 122 -10.40 25.29 3.31
N ILE A 123 -9.40 25.89 2.65
CA ILE A 123 -8.04 26.09 3.18
C ILE A 123 -8.04 27.00 4.41
N GLU A 124 -8.86 28.06 4.43
CA GLU A 124 -8.93 29.01 5.55
C GLU A 124 -9.45 28.35 6.83
N VAL A 125 -10.52 27.57 6.72
CA VAL A 125 -11.04 26.82 7.86
C VAL A 125 -10.08 25.72 8.29
N ALA A 126 -9.49 24.98 7.34
CA ALA A 126 -8.51 23.95 7.65
C ALA A 126 -7.33 24.54 8.46
N ARG A 127 -6.81 25.71 8.04
CA ARG A 127 -5.75 26.43 8.75
C ARG A 127 -6.16 26.77 10.18
N TYR A 128 -7.32 27.41 10.34
CA TYR A 128 -7.81 27.79 11.66
C TYR A 128 -7.99 26.59 12.60
N LEU A 129 -8.49 25.46 12.08
CA LEU A 129 -8.67 24.25 12.89
C LEU A 129 -7.32 23.63 13.30
N LEU A 130 -6.32 23.63 12.42
CA LEU A 130 -4.96 23.21 12.74
C LEU A 130 -4.31 24.14 13.78
N ASP A 131 -4.44 25.45 13.62
CA ASP A 131 -4.00 26.46 14.60
C ASP A 131 -4.69 26.26 15.97
N SER A 132 -5.94 25.79 15.96
CA SER A 132 -6.72 25.47 17.16
C SER A 132 -6.37 24.11 17.79
N GLY A 133 -5.45 23.34 17.19
CA GLY A 133 -4.98 22.06 17.73
C GLY A 133 -5.67 20.81 17.16
N ALA A 134 -6.32 20.89 16.00
CA ALA A 134 -6.77 19.70 15.28
C ALA A 134 -5.56 18.82 14.91
N PRO A 135 -5.52 17.53 15.31
CA PRO A 135 -4.39 16.65 15.02
C PRO A 135 -4.38 16.22 13.54
N ILE A 136 -3.19 16.09 12.94
CA ILE A 136 -2.99 15.40 11.66
C ILE A 136 -2.68 13.94 11.94
N VAL A 137 -3.71 13.10 12.03
CA VAL A 137 -3.58 11.65 12.20
C VAL A 137 -3.37 10.92 10.86
N ARG A 138 -3.05 9.62 10.88
CA ARG A 138 -2.55 8.84 9.72
C ARG A 138 -3.38 8.96 8.45
N GLU A 139 -4.71 8.91 8.56
CA GLU A 139 -5.63 8.99 7.41
C GLU A 139 -6.11 10.41 7.10
N THR A 140 -5.70 11.42 7.90
CA THR A 140 -6.10 12.81 7.66
C THR A 140 -5.68 13.31 6.27
N PRO A 141 -4.41 13.11 5.84
CA PRO A 141 -3.94 13.56 4.53
C PRO A 141 -4.68 12.95 3.34
N SER A 142 -5.17 11.71 3.46
CA SER A 142 -5.91 11.01 2.39
C SER A 142 -7.16 11.79 1.95
N ASN A 143 -7.74 12.62 2.83
CA ASN A 143 -8.90 13.45 2.50
C ASN A 143 -8.61 14.55 1.46
N ILE A 144 -7.34 14.93 1.29
CA ILE A 144 -6.92 15.97 0.34
C ILE A 144 -7.10 15.50 -1.11
N PHE A 145 -6.97 14.21 -1.41
CA PHE A 145 -7.12 13.69 -2.77
C PHE A 145 -8.54 13.81 -3.36
N LEU A 146 -9.52 14.26 -2.56
CA LEU A 146 -10.91 14.43 -2.98
C LEU A 146 -11.21 15.81 -3.61
N VAL A 147 -10.25 16.74 -3.60
CA VAL A 147 -10.42 18.10 -4.14
C VAL A 147 -9.59 18.33 -5.41
N PRO A 148 -9.85 19.39 -6.20
CA PRO A 148 -9.03 19.73 -7.37
C PRO A 148 -7.55 19.96 -7.05
N LEU A 149 -6.67 19.70 -8.02
CA LEU A 149 -5.21 19.67 -7.85
C LEU A 149 -4.63 20.93 -7.21
N GLU A 150 -5.13 22.11 -7.60
CA GLU A 150 -4.66 23.40 -7.09
C GLU A 150 -4.91 23.52 -5.58
N ARG A 151 -6.02 22.95 -5.11
CA ARG A 151 -6.33 22.88 -3.68
C ARG A 151 -5.54 21.80 -2.97
N GLN A 152 -5.18 20.71 -3.67
CA GLN A 152 -4.38 19.63 -3.07
C GLN A 152 -3.01 20.15 -2.63
N ILE A 153 -2.29 20.84 -3.52
CA ILE A 153 -0.96 21.38 -3.22
C ILE A 153 -1.04 22.36 -2.05
N ALA A 154 -1.96 23.33 -2.10
CA ALA A 154 -2.11 24.31 -1.03
C ALA A 154 -2.47 23.69 0.34
N LEU A 155 -3.24 22.60 0.35
CA LEU A 155 -3.56 21.86 1.58
C LEU A 155 -2.36 21.04 2.09
N PHE A 156 -1.56 20.46 1.21
CA PHE A 156 -0.32 19.78 1.62
C PHE A 156 0.74 20.77 2.13
N GLU A 157 0.86 21.95 1.51
CA GLU A 157 1.69 23.04 2.04
C GLU A 157 1.25 23.44 3.44
N LEU A 158 -0.05 23.63 3.66
CA LEU A 158 -0.61 23.87 4.98
C LEU A 158 -0.23 22.75 5.96
N PHE A 159 -0.38 21.48 5.57
CA PHE A 159 0.00 20.35 6.41
C PHE A 159 1.49 20.36 6.80
N THR A 160 2.38 20.72 5.87
CA THR A 160 3.81 20.84 6.17
C THR A 160 4.11 21.96 7.18
N GLN A 161 3.36 23.06 7.14
CA GLN A 161 3.46 24.14 8.14
C GLN A 161 3.08 23.65 9.56
N HIS A 162 2.27 22.59 9.65
CA HIS A 162 1.85 21.96 10.90
C HIS A 162 2.57 20.63 11.19
N GLY A 163 3.76 20.42 10.62
CA GLY A 163 4.68 19.33 10.98
C GLY A 163 4.39 17.98 10.32
N TRP A 164 3.42 17.90 9.40
CA TRP A 164 3.29 16.73 8.52
C TRP A 164 4.39 16.73 7.46
N THR A 165 4.84 15.55 7.04
CA THR A 165 5.84 15.42 5.96
C THR A 165 5.35 14.42 4.91
N PRO A 166 5.84 14.49 3.66
CA PRO A 166 5.55 13.47 2.65
C PRO A 166 5.91 12.03 3.06
N ASN A 167 6.79 11.87 4.05
CA ASN A 167 7.22 10.59 4.61
C ASN A 167 6.44 10.17 5.86
N SER A 168 5.48 10.97 6.33
CA SER A 168 4.64 10.60 7.47
C SER A 168 3.84 9.34 7.13
N PRO A 169 3.96 8.27 7.95
CA PRO A 169 3.34 6.99 7.62
C PRO A 169 1.83 7.05 7.85
N GLY A 170 1.05 6.57 6.90
CA GLY A 170 -0.34 6.14 7.09
C GLY A 170 -0.42 4.80 7.83
N TYR A 171 -1.55 4.11 7.76
CA TYR A 171 -1.65 2.78 8.37
C TYR A 171 -0.74 1.75 7.71
N TYR A 172 -0.20 0.85 8.52
CA TYR A 172 0.75 -0.18 8.14
C TYR A 172 2.01 0.39 7.46
N GLY A 173 2.35 1.66 7.72
CA GLY A 173 3.50 2.33 7.12
C GLY A 173 3.30 2.81 5.68
N SER A 174 2.08 2.82 5.15
CA SER A 174 1.83 3.37 3.81
C SER A 174 2.31 4.82 3.70
N THR A 175 2.81 5.20 2.53
CA THR A 175 3.07 6.61 2.19
C THR A 175 2.10 7.07 1.11
N LEU A 176 1.97 8.39 0.93
CA LEU A 176 1.07 8.93 -0.08
C LEU A 176 1.71 9.05 -1.46
N LEU A 177 3.04 8.99 -1.55
CA LEU A 177 3.77 9.14 -2.82
C LEU A 177 3.21 8.25 -3.94
N PRO A 178 2.89 6.95 -3.73
CA PRO A 178 2.30 6.12 -4.78
C PRO A 178 0.94 6.61 -5.30
N GLN A 179 0.17 7.37 -4.52
CA GLN A 179 -1.12 7.92 -4.97
C GLN A 179 -0.94 9.15 -5.87
N THR A 180 0.19 9.85 -5.74
CA THR A 180 0.48 11.07 -6.50
C THR A 180 0.84 10.80 -7.96
N VAL A 181 1.18 9.55 -8.34
CA VAL A 181 1.63 9.19 -9.70
C VAL A 181 0.63 9.50 -10.81
N LYS A 182 -0.64 9.75 -10.45
CA LYS A 182 -1.71 10.16 -11.37
C LYS A 182 -1.64 11.65 -11.75
N SER A 183 -0.83 12.44 -11.04
CA SER A 183 -0.67 13.88 -11.24
C SER A 183 0.82 14.23 -11.13
N LEU A 184 1.45 14.47 -12.28
CA LEU A 184 2.87 14.83 -12.32
C LEU A 184 3.22 16.08 -11.50
N PRO A 185 2.41 17.17 -11.49
CA PRO A 185 2.69 18.32 -10.63
C PRO A 185 2.67 17.97 -9.13
N LEU A 186 1.73 17.11 -8.70
CA LEU A 186 1.67 16.68 -7.30
C LEU A 186 2.82 15.74 -6.95
N LEU A 187 3.16 14.81 -7.84
CA LEU A 187 4.32 13.94 -7.69
C LEU A 187 5.59 14.76 -7.56
N GLN A 188 5.80 15.75 -8.43
CA GLN A 188 6.95 16.65 -8.38
C GLN A 188 7.01 17.38 -7.04
N TRP A 189 5.89 17.97 -6.62
CA TRP A 189 5.82 18.67 -5.33
C TRP A 189 6.21 17.73 -4.17
N PHE A 190 5.70 16.50 -4.14
CA PHE A 190 6.06 15.53 -3.09
C PHE A 190 7.58 15.23 -3.07
N LEU A 191 8.18 15.01 -4.25
CA LEU A 191 9.61 14.72 -4.38
C LEU A 191 10.47 15.94 -3.99
N ASP A 192 10.08 17.14 -4.42
CA ASP A 192 10.75 18.41 -4.04
C ASP A 192 10.71 18.65 -2.53
N HIS A 193 9.69 18.13 -1.84
CA HIS A 193 9.53 18.20 -0.38
C HIS A 193 10.08 16.95 0.34
N GLY A 194 10.97 16.19 -0.31
CA GLY A 194 11.75 15.13 0.31
C GLY A 194 11.01 13.81 0.50
N ALA A 195 9.96 13.55 -0.28
CA ALA A 195 9.34 12.22 -0.31
C ALA A 195 10.37 11.16 -0.72
N ASN A 196 10.56 10.15 0.13
CA ASN A 196 11.46 9.04 -0.13
C ASN A 196 10.71 7.95 -0.92
N PRO A 197 11.12 7.67 -2.17
CA PRO A 197 10.41 6.73 -3.03
C PRO A 197 10.54 5.27 -2.61
N ASN A 198 11.41 4.98 -1.63
CA ASN A 198 11.63 3.64 -1.10
C ASN A 198 10.77 3.35 0.14
N LEU A 199 9.90 4.27 0.57
CA LEU A 199 9.01 4.08 1.71
C LEU A 199 7.66 3.49 1.30
N GLY A 200 7.22 2.46 2.02
CA GLY A 200 5.88 1.89 1.80
C GLY A 200 5.42 0.94 2.89
N VAL A 201 4.39 0.16 2.56
CA VAL A 201 3.69 -0.71 3.51
C VAL A 201 4.63 -1.78 4.08
N GLN A 202 4.49 -2.07 5.37
CA GLN A 202 5.20 -3.14 6.06
C GLN A 202 4.96 -4.52 5.43
N GLN A 203 6.02 -5.33 5.38
CA GLN A 203 5.98 -6.69 4.82
C GLN A 203 5.05 -7.65 5.56
N THR A 204 4.92 -7.51 6.88
CA THR A 204 4.13 -8.43 7.73
C THR A 204 2.78 -7.86 8.16
N ARG A 205 2.49 -6.57 7.88
CA ARG A 205 1.24 -5.85 8.23
C ARG A 205 0.69 -6.16 9.64
N HIS A 206 1.57 -6.45 10.60
CA HIS A 206 1.18 -6.79 11.96
C HIS A 206 0.92 -5.56 12.81
N ASP A 207 1.66 -4.48 12.58
CA ASP A 207 1.48 -3.23 13.29
C ASP A 207 0.74 -2.21 12.42
N ARG A 208 -0.54 -2.01 12.73
CA ARG A 208 -1.39 -1.03 12.06
C ARG A 208 -0.84 0.38 12.18
N CYS A 209 -0.22 0.73 13.31
CA CYS A 209 0.38 2.04 13.55
C CYS A 209 1.91 2.00 13.44
N GLY A 210 2.47 0.98 12.79
CA GLY A 210 3.91 0.88 12.60
C GLY A 210 4.43 1.88 11.57
N GLY A 211 5.76 2.00 11.52
CA GLY A 211 6.47 2.79 10.52
C GLY A 211 6.47 2.15 9.13
N SER A 212 6.99 2.90 8.15
CA SER A 212 7.15 2.44 6.77
C SER A 212 8.32 1.47 6.61
N ASP A 213 8.16 0.51 5.70
CA ASP A 213 9.28 -0.27 5.16
C ASP A 213 10.18 0.65 4.32
N VAL A 214 11.51 0.51 4.46
CA VAL A 214 12.50 1.39 3.82
C VAL A 214 13.07 0.83 2.51
N SER A 215 12.60 -0.34 2.09
CA SER A 215 12.95 -1.02 0.85
C SER A 215 11.70 -1.36 0.05
N SER A 216 10.70 -0.48 0.10
CA SER A 216 9.49 -0.60 -0.71
C SER A 216 9.75 -0.09 -2.12
N CYS A 217 9.17 -0.75 -3.12
CA CYS A 217 9.17 -0.30 -4.51
C CYS A 217 7.81 0.25 -4.96
N THR A 218 6.86 0.45 -4.02
CA THR A 218 5.44 0.68 -4.36
C THR A 218 5.20 1.93 -5.18
N ALA A 219 5.95 3.01 -4.97
CA ALA A 219 5.80 4.23 -5.79
C ALA A 219 6.19 3.96 -7.25
N LEU A 220 7.33 3.29 -7.46
CA LEU A 220 7.82 2.94 -8.79
C LEU A 220 6.93 1.90 -9.47
N GLU A 221 6.45 0.89 -8.75
CA GLU A 221 5.50 -0.11 -9.25
C GLU A 221 4.16 0.53 -9.64
N ALA A 222 3.66 1.50 -8.86
CA ALA A 222 2.46 2.25 -9.18
C ALA A 222 2.64 3.10 -10.44
N ALA A 223 3.77 3.80 -10.59
CA ALA A 223 4.08 4.55 -11.81
C ALA A 223 4.23 3.63 -13.03
N ALA A 224 4.86 2.46 -12.85
CA ALA A 224 5.02 1.45 -13.87
C ALA A 224 3.66 0.89 -14.36
N ALA A 225 2.79 0.51 -13.42
CA ALA A 225 1.42 0.11 -13.70
C ALA A 225 0.58 1.25 -14.32
N HIS A 226 0.82 2.51 -13.94
CA HIS A 226 0.14 3.67 -14.50
C HIS A 226 0.63 4.05 -15.90
N GLY A 227 1.86 3.67 -16.28
CA GLY A 227 2.39 3.79 -17.65
C GLY A 227 2.91 5.18 -17.99
N SER A 228 3.19 5.99 -16.97
CA SER A 228 3.77 7.32 -17.15
C SER A 228 5.29 7.22 -17.12
N VAL A 229 5.93 7.40 -18.29
CA VAL A 229 7.39 7.45 -18.43
C VAL A 229 7.98 8.56 -17.56
N GLU A 230 7.34 9.72 -17.54
CA GLU A 230 7.79 10.87 -16.77
C GLU A 230 7.74 10.61 -15.26
N ALA A 231 6.65 10.01 -14.76
CA ALA A 231 6.56 9.64 -13.34
C ALA A 231 7.63 8.60 -12.95
N VAL A 232 7.92 7.63 -13.83
CA VAL A 232 8.98 6.65 -13.61
C VAL A 232 10.35 7.34 -13.55
N CYS A 233 10.65 8.27 -14.47
CA CYS A 233 11.88 9.06 -14.43
C CYS A 233 11.99 9.82 -13.10
N MET A 234 10.98 10.61 -12.73
CA MET A 234 11.01 11.40 -11.50
C MET A 234 11.27 10.55 -10.25
N ILE A 235 10.62 9.39 -10.14
CA ILE A 235 10.77 8.48 -9.01
C ILE A 235 12.16 7.83 -8.98
N LEU A 236 12.69 7.41 -10.14
CA LEU A 236 14.03 6.84 -10.24
C LEU A 236 15.11 7.88 -9.96
N ASP A 237 14.95 9.08 -10.49
CA ASP A 237 15.89 10.19 -10.33
C ASP A 237 15.89 10.70 -8.86
N ALA A 238 14.77 10.51 -8.14
CA ALA A 238 14.68 10.70 -6.69
C ALA A 238 15.27 9.52 -5.86
N GLY A 239 15.91 8.54 -6.50
CA GLY A 239 16.64 7.46 -5.82
C GLY A 239 15.83 6.22 -5.48
N ALA A 240 14.75 5.93 -6.21
CA ALA A 240 14.05 4.66 -6.08
C ALA A 240 14.93 3.48 -6.48
N LYS A 241 14.96 2.44 -5.64
CA LYS A 241 15.73 1.22 -5.88
C LYS A 241 14.90 0.23 -6.68
N ILE A 242 15.15 0.14 -7.98
CA ILE A 242 14.47 -0.82 -8.88
C ILE A 242 14.53 -2.25 -8.34
N GLN A 243 15.67 -2.65 -7.78
CA GLN A 243 15.90 -4.01 -7.26
C GLN A 243 15.13 -4.33 -5.96
N SER A 244 14.48 -3.35 -5.36
CA SER A 244 13.66 -3.54 -4.15
C SER A 244 12.26 -4.06 -4.46
N GLY A 245 11.87 -4.18 -5.72
CA GLY A 245 10.58 -4.75 -6.13
C GLY A 245 10.62 -5.26 -7.56
N VAL A 246 9.44 -5.26 -8.20
CA VAL A 246 9.24 -5.85 -9.53
C VAL A 246 8.47 -4.91 -10.47
N PRO A 247 8.91 -3.65 -10.67
CA PRO A 247 8.17 -2.66 -11.45
C PRO A 247 7.89 -3.09 -12.90
N LEU A 248 8.78 -3.89 -13.49
CA LEU A 248 8.58 -4.44 -14.83
C LEU A 248 7.35 -5.36 -14.90
N HIS A 249 7.11 -6.17 -13.85
CA HIS A 249 5.94 -7.05 -13.76
C HIS A 249 4.65 -6.27 -13.72
N TYR A 250 4.62 -5.16 -12.98
CA TYR A 250 3.47 -4.27 -12.89
C TYR A 250 3.19 -3.52 -14.21
N ALA A 251 4.22 -3.06 -14.92
CA ALA A 251 4.06 -2.51 -16.27
C ALA A 251 3.56 -3.57 -17.27
N ALA A 252 4.13 -4.78 -17.22
CA ALA A 252 3.78 -5.90 -18.09
C ALA A 252 2.35 -6.42 -17.85
N GLY A 253 1.91 -6.44 -16.58
CA GLY A 253 0.59 -6.96 -16.16
C GLY A 253 -0.52 -5.92 -16.06
N ALA A 254 -0.25 -4.63 -16.33
CA ALA A 254 -1.25 -3.58 -16.24
C ALA A 254 -2.48 -3.92 -17.11
N CYS A 255 -3.67 -3.88 -16.52
CA CYS A 255 -4.94 -4.14 -17.21
C CYS A 255 -5.72 -2.84 -17.42
N PRO A 256 -6.59 -2.76 -18.44
CA PRO A 256 -7.49 -1.61 -18.60
C PRO A 256 -8.37 -1.41 -17.35
N PRO A 257 -8.78 -0.16 -17.04
CA PRO A 257 -9.61 0.14 -15.88
C PRO A 257 -10.87 -0.74 -15.81
N GLY A 258 -11.15 -1.29 -14.63
CA GLY A 258 -12.30 -2.16 -14.39
C GLY A 258 -12.11 -3.63 -14.83
N MET A 259 -10.99 -3.99 -15.45
CA MET A 259 -10.68 -5.37 -15.82
C MET A 259 -9.86 -6.07 -14.73
N ASN A 260 -10.15 -7.34 -14.49
CA ASN A 260 -9.41 -8.20 -13.57
C ASN A 260 -9.01 -9.50 -14.28
N PRO A 261 -7.70 -9.78 -14.45
CA PRO A 261 -7.23 -10.98 -15.15
C PRO A 261 -7.58 -12.29 -14.43
N HIS A 262 -7.94 -12.23 -13.15
CA HIS A 262 -8.41 -13.39 -12.39
C HIS A 262 -9.93 -13.60 -12.46
N ALA A 263 -10.70 -12.59 -12.89
CA ALA A 263 -12.16 -12.69 -13.00
C ALA A 263 -12.61 -13.19 -14.38
N GLY A 264 -11.78 -12.99 -15.41
CA GLY A 264 -12.06 -13.43 -16.76
C GLY A 264 -10.96 -13.00 -17.73
N ARG A 265 -11.09 -13.45 -19.00
CA ARG A 265 -10.13 -13.12 -20.05
C ARG A 265 -10.09 -11.61 -20.30
N VAL A 266 -8.89 -11.04 -20.24
CA VAL A 266 -8.64 -9.64 -20.57
C VAL A 266 -8.25 -9.53 -22.03
N VAL A 267 -8.83 -8.54 -22.72
CA VAL A 267 -8.52 -8.21 -24.11
C VAL A 267 -8.28 -6.70 -24.18
N PRO A 268 -7.05 -6.23 -23.96
CA PRO A 268 -6.75 -4.81 -24.02
C PRO A 268 -6.81 -4.31 -25.47
N SER A 269 -7.10 -3.03 -25.68
CA SER A 269 -6.91 -2.42 -27.00
C SER A 269 -5.42 -2.38 -27.34
N ARG A 270 -5.08 -2.46 -28.63
CA ARG A 270 -3.68 -2.35 -29.10
C ARG A 270 -2.99 -1.08 -28.59
N ASN A 271 -3.73 0.04 -28.52
CA ASN A 271 -3.21 1.30 -27.99
C ASN A 271 -2.88 1.20 -26.50
N PHE A 272 -3.76 0.60 -25.69
CA PHE A 272 -3.50 0.41 -24.27
C PHE A 272 -2.34 -0.54 -24.03
N ASP A 273 -2.29 -1.66 -24.76
CA ASP A 273 -1.21 -2.64 -24.67
C ASP A 273 0.16 -2.00 -24.95
N ASN A 274 0.27 -1.32 -26.10
CA ASN A 274 1.51 -0.68 -26.51
C ASN A 274 1.92 0.52 -25.64
N SER A 275 0.98 1.15 -24.92
CA SER A 275 1.27 2.31 -24.06
C SER A 275 2.25 2.03 -22.92
N ARG A 276 2.46 0.76 -22.57
CA ARG A 276 3.37 0.34 -21.48
C ARG A 276 4.79 0.06 -21.95
N ILE A 277 4.99 -0.19 -23.24
CA ILE A 277 6.29 -0.56 -23.81
C ILE A 277 7.36 0.51 -23.53
N PRO A 278 7.09 1.83 -23.65
CA PRO A 278 8.08 2.85 -23.30
C PRO A 278 8.53 2.79 -21.84
N VAL A 279 7.60 2.49 -20.92
CA VAL A 279 7.92 2.31 -19.49
C VAL A 279 8.73 1.04 -19.27
N MET A 280 8.35 -0.08 -19.91
CA MET A 280 9.10 -1.34 -19.81
C MET A 280 10.54 -1.18 -20.32
N THR A 281 10.69 -0.48 -21.44
CA THR A 281 12.00 -0.15 -22.02
C THR A 281 12.83 0.66 -21.03
N LEU A 282 12.27 1.76 -20.51
CA LEU A 282 12.94 2.59 -19.51
C LEU A 282 13.35 1.79 -18.26
N LEU A 283 12.48 0.91 -17.75
CA LEU A 283 12.79 0.11 -16.57
C LEU A 283 13.97 -0.85 -16.83
N VAL A 284 14.01 -1.52 -17.99
CA VAL A 284 15.11 -2.41 -18.38
C VAL A 284 16.40 -1.62 -18.59
N ASP A 285 16.34 -0.47 -19.26
CA ASP A 285 17.49 0.44 -19.44
C ASP A 285 18.06 0.92 -18.10
N ARG A 286 17.20 1.04 -17.08
CA ARG A 286 17.58 1.42 -15.71
C ARG A 286 17.94 0.22 -14.84
N GLY A 287 18.03 -0.98 -15.41
CA GLY A 287 18.55 -2.18 -14.76
C GLY A 287 17.52 -3.15 -14.19
N ALA A 288 16.23 -3.04 -14.54
CA ALA A 288 15.26 -4.08 -14.23
C ALA A 288 15.63 -5.39 -14.96
N ASP A 289 15.69 -6.50 -14.24
CA ASP A 289 15.97 -7.81 -14.83
C ASP A 289 14.71 -8.37 -15.52
N ILE A 290 14.81 -8.57 -16.84
CA ILE A 290 13.75 -9.10 -17.71
C ILE A 290 13.18 -10.43 -17.22
N ASN A 291 14.01 -11.24 -16.55
CA ASN A 291 13.69 -12.57 -16.05
C ASN A 291 13.62 -12.64 -14.52
N GLN A 292 13.52 -11.49 -13.83
CA GLN A 292 13.45 -11.44 -12.38
C GLN A 292 12.26 -12.26 -11.87
N ARG A 293 12.55 -13.14 -10.90
CA ARG A 293 11.52 -13.88 -10.17
C ARG A 293 10.99 -13.02 -9.02
N GLU A 294 9.69 -12.77 -9.03
CA GLU A 294 8.99 -12.17 -7.89
C GLU A 294 8.91 -13.20 -6.75
N GLU A 295 9.49 -12.85 -5.61
CA GLU A 295 9.40 -13.63 -4.37
C GLU A 295 8.21 -13.16 -3.55
N SER A 296 7.20 -14.01 -3.42
CA SER A 296 6.01 -13.74 -2.61
C SER A 296 5.62 -14.97 -1.81
N ARG A 297 5.08 -14.76 -0.61
CA ARG A 297 4.43 -15.82 0.17
C ARG A 297 3.05 -16.19 -0.39
N TYR A 298 2.53 -15.37 -1.30
CA TYR A 298 1.28 -15.60 -1.99
C TYR A 298 1.53 -16.20 -3.37
N MET A 299 0.51 -16.82 -3.94
CA MET A 299 0.58 -17.37 -5.29
C MET A 299 0.57 -16.23 -6.32
N VAL A 300 1.71 -15.95 -6.95
CA VAL A 300 1.92 -14.87 -7.93
C VAL A 300 2.42 -15.42 -9.26
N ALA A 301 2.32 -14.62 -10.32
CA ALA A 301 2.75 -15.00 -11.67
C ALA A 301 4.28 -15.12 -11.84
N HIS A 302 5.04 -14.60 -10.87
CA HIS A 302 6.51 -14.65 -10.74
C HIS A 302 7.33 -13.90 -11.79
N TYR A 303 6.97 -13.93 -13.07
CA TYR A 303 7.77 -13.34 -14.14
C TYR A 303 6.96 -12.35 -14.96
N ALA A 304 7.58 -11.25 -15.39
CA ALA A 304 6.91 -10.19 -16.14
C ALA A 304 6.18 -10.71 -17.40
N ILE A 305 6.75 -11.69 -18.10
CA ILE A 305 6.11 -12.31 -19.27
C ILE A 305 4.81 -13.03 -18.90
N VAL A 306 4.73 -13.71 -17.75
CA VAL A 306 3.49 -14.35 -17.28
C VAL A 306 2.43 -13.29 -16.96
N TYR A 307 2.82 -12.18 -16.32
CA TYR A 307 1.95 -11.03 -16.08
C TYR A 307 1.36 -10.46 -17.39
N ALA A 308 2.17 -10.32 -18.45
CA ALA A 308 1.71 -9.87 -19.77
C ALA A 308 0.75 -10.85 -20.43
N VAL A 309 1.00 -12.16 -20.35
CA VAL A 309 0.08 -13.19 -20.87
C VAL A 309 -1.26 -13.12 -20.14
N MET A 310 -1.26 -13.01 -18.81
CA MET A 310 -2.47 -12.88 -17.99
C MET A 310 -3.29 -11.62 -18.34
N ALA A 311 -2.60 -10.52 -18.66
CA ALA A 311 -3.22 -9.28 -19.12
C ALA A 311 -3.70 -9.33 -20.58
N GLY A 312 -3.51 -10.45 -21.30
CA GLY A 312 -3.88 -10.60 -22.70
C GLY A 312 -3.10 -9.68 -23.65
N ALA A 313 -1.90 -9.28 -23.24
CA ALA A 313 -1.15 -8.20 -23.86
C ALA A 313 -0.11 -8.69 -24.86
N ILE A 314 -0.56 -8.90 -26.09
CA ILE A 314 0.24 -9.47 -27.19
C ILE A 314 1.47 -8.61 -27.50
N GLY A 315 1.31 -7.29 -27.56
CA GLY A 315 2.40 -6.34 -27.84
C GLY A 315 3.48 -6.37 -26.77
N ARG A 316 3.08 -6.41 -25.49
CA ARG A 316 4.03 -6.55 -24.38
C ARG A 316 4.69 -7.92 -24.33
N VAL A 317 3.97 -9.01 -24.63
CA VAL A 317 4.57 -10.36 -24.72
C VAL A 317 5.64 -10.38 -25.82
N LYS A 318 5.31 -9.86 -27.01
CA LYS A 318 6.26 -9.77 -28.12
C LYS A 318 7.51 -9.00 -27.72
N TRP A 319 7.33 -7.82 -27.13
CA TRP A 319 8.45 -7.00 -26.68
C TRP A 319 9.32 -7.74 -25.64
N LEU A 320 8.72 -8.40 -24.65
CA LEU A 320 9.46 -9.16 -23.64
C LEU A 320 10.30 -10.28 -24.26
N LEU A 321 9.73 -11.03 -25.21
CA LEU A 321 10.44 -12.08 -25.94
C LEU A 321 11.65 -11.51 -26.71
N GLU A 322 11.44 -10.44 -27.48
CA GLU A 322 12.49 -9.74 -28.23
C GLU A 322 13.64 -9.23 -27.33
N HIS A 323 13.38 -9.03 -26.03
CA HIS A 323 14.36 -8.57 -25.04
C HIS A 323 14.86 -9.71 -24.13
N GLY A 324 14.65 -10.97 -24.52
CA GLY A 324 15.24 -12.13 -23.86
C GLY A 324 14.46 -12.68 -22.66
N ALA A 325 13.18 -12.35 -22.53
CA ALA A 325 12.33 -13.03 -21.56
C ALA A 325 12.19 -14.52 -21.93
N ASP A 326 12.39 -15.41 -20.97
CA ASP A 326 12.26 -16.85 -21.15
C ASP A 326 10.79 -17.28 -20.95
N PRO A 327 10.06 -17.70 -22.00
CA PRO A 327 8.66 -18.09 -21.89
C PRO A 327 8.44 -19.43 -21.17
N TYR A 328 9.51 -20.17 -20.86
CA TYR A 328 9.48 -21.50 -20.23
C TYR A 328 9.86 -21.48 -18.74
N LYS A 329 10.31 -20.34 -18.20
CA LYS A 329 10.51 -20.19 -16.75
C LYS A 329 9.21 -20.45 -16.00
N ARG A 330 9.25 -21.37 -15.04
CA ARG A 330 8.07 -21.84 -14.31
C ARG A 330 7.91 -21.13 -12.98
N GLY A 331 6.70 -20.67 -12.72
CA GLY A 331 6.23 -20.19 -11.42
C GLY A 331 5.09 -21.07 -10.88
N SER A 332 4.38 -20.60 -9.85
CA SER A 332 3.19 -21.28 -9.33
C SER A 332 2.06 -21.44 -10.34
N TRP A 333 1.97 -20.57 -11.36
CA TRP A 333 0.98 -20.64 -12.44
C TRP A 333 1.49 -21.38 -13.69
N GLY A 334 2.62 -22.08 -13.60
CA GLY A 334 3.33 -22.63 -14.76
C GLY A 334 4.23 -21.58 -15.43
N SER A 335 4.60 -21.86 -16.67
CA SER A 335 5.32 -20.90 -17.52
C SER A 335 4.38 -20.04 -18.36
N ALA A 336 4.90 -19.00 -19.03
CA ALA A 336 4.10 -18.18 -19.94
C ALA A 336 3.53 -19.00 -21.10
N ALA A 337 4.33 -19.94 -21.65
CA ALA A 337 3.89 -20.84 -22.70
C ALA A 337 2.76 -21.79 -22.25
N GLU A 338 2.89 -22.37 -21.04
CA GLU A 338 1.86 -23.23 -20.44
C GLU A 338 0.57 -22.46 -20.15
N TYR A 339 0.69 -21.25 -19.62
CA TYR A 339 -0.47 -20.40 -19.31
C TYR A 339 -1.20 -19.91 -20.57
N ALA A 340 -0.47 -19.53 -21.62
CA ALA A 340 -1.09 -19.11 -22.89
C ALA A 340 -1.95 -20.22 -23.51
N HIS A 341 -1.44 -21.47 -23.49
CA HIS A 341 -2.18 -22.65 -23.91
C HIS A 341 -3.43 -22.91 -23.06
N THR A 342 -3.28 -22.96 -21.74
CA THR A 342 -4.38 -23.31 -20.82
C THR A 342 -5.46 -22.23 -20.74
N SER A 343 -5.11 -20.96 -20.95
CA SER A 343 -6.06 -19.83 -21.03
C SER A 343 -6.77 -19.72 -22.38
N GLY A 344 -6.40 -20.54 -23.38
CA GLY A 344 -6.98 -20.51 -24.72
C GLY A 344 -6.62 -19.25 -25.51
N ASN A 345 -5.52 -18.57 -25.17
CA ASN A 345 -5.10 -17.36 -25.88
C ASN A 345 -4.25 -17.73 -27.12
N GLU A 346 -4.92 -18.23 -28.15
CA GLU A 346 -4.27 -18.76 -29.36
C GLU A 346 -3.27 -17.81 -30.01
N GLU A 347 -3.54 -16.51 -29.99
CA GLU A 347 -2.66 -15.51 -30.60
C GLU A 347 -1.33 -15.40 -29.85
N ILE A 348 -1.38 -15.35 -28.51
CA ILE A 348 -0.16 -15.34 -27.68
C ILE A 348 0.56 -16.70 -27.76
N THR A 349 -0.19 -17.80 -27.82
CA THR A 349 0.39 -19.14 -28.01
C THR A 349 1.20 -19.22 -29.30
N ARG A 350 0.60 -18.83 -30.44
CA ARG A 350 1.28 -18.79 -31.73
C ARG A 350 2.51 -17.88 -31.69
N LEU A 351 2.38 -16.70 -31.10
CA LEU A 351 3.50 -15.75 -30.95
C LEU A 351 4.69 -16.37 -30.21
N ILE A 352 4.44 -17.06 -29.09
CA ILE A 352 5.51 -17.73 -28.32
C ILE A 352 6.13 -18.87 -29.13
N GLU A 353 5.32 -19.69 -29.80
CA GLU A 353 5.81 -20.80 -30.61
C GLU A 353 6.65 -20.36 -31.82
N GLU A 354 6.23 -19.30 -32.51
CA GLU A 354 6.97 -18.72 -33.63
C GLU A 354 8.32 -18.15 -33.17
N PHE A 355 8.32 -17.36 -32.10
CA PHE A 355 9.55 -16.78 -31.56
C PHE A 355 10.58 -17.84 -31.16
N VAL A 356 10.13 -18.96 -30.59
CA VAL A 356 11.02 -20.05 -30.17
C VAL A 356 11.56 -20.83 -31.37
N LYS A 357 10.76 -21.01 -32.44
CA LYS A 357 11.24 -21.65 -33.68
C LYS A 357 12.33 -20.82 -34.35
N ASP A 358 12.22 -19.49 -34.33
CA ASP A 358 13.21 -18.60 -34.94
C ASP A 358 14.57 -18.57 -34.19
N MET A 359 14.63 -19.09 -32.96
CA MET A 359 15.86 -19.18 -32.16
C MET A 359 16.58 -20.54 -32.22
N LEU A 360 15.98 -21.56 -32.85
CA LEU A 360 16.54 -22.89 -33.08
C LEU A 360 17.09 -23.01 -34.50
#